data_AF-A0AAN8L857-F1
#
_entry.id   AF-A0AAN8L857-F1
#
_cell.length_a   1.000
_cell.length_b   1.000
_cell.length_c   1.000
_cell.angle_alpha   90.00
_cell.angle_beta   90.00
_cell.angle_gamma   90.00
#
_symmetry.space_group_name_H-M   'P 1'
#
loop_
_entity.id
_entity.type
_entity.pdbx_description
1 polymer ?
#
loop_
_entity_poly.entity_id
_entity_poly.type
_entity_poly.pdbx_seq_one_letter_code
_entity_poly.pdbx_strand_id
1 'polypeptide(L)'
;MAKTKELSKDVRDKIVDLHKVGKCYKTIAKQLDTVLEKAMHKCVLKPLKGVVEVALHDFQVSSGGWQQLRENLALAKTRRPQDLGVDGAVPPDPVAIEKIRHKFQNMRKMYSPDKKVSLLLRVCKLIYTIMQDNSGRMYGADDFLPMLTYVLAQCDMPQLDTEILYMMELLDPSLLHGEGGYYLTSAYGAMALIKNFQEEQAARVLSSEARDTLHQWHRRRTAQRMAPSVDDFQNYLRVALQEVNSGCTAKTLLVHPYSTTEEVCSLCAYKFKVHDPENHDLFLITEATSQQLAPDTHPQRIKAEIHSRPNSPPFHFVYRRVPNLNLCIPTIPANQHSGNCLLPSQLDE
;
A
#
# COMPACT_ATOMS: atom_id res chain seq x y z
N MET A 1 45.12 -24.15 -20.43
CA MET A 1 43.88 -24.45 -19.67
C MET A 1 43.99 -23.82 -18.28
N ALA A 2 42.89 -23.27 -17.80
CA ALA A 2 42.81 -22.22 -16.78
C ALA A 2 43.29 -22.64 -15.37
N LYS A 3 44.16 -21.82 -14.76
CA LYS A 3 44.34 -21.80 -13.30
C LYS A 3 43.31 -20.83 -12.71
N THR A 4 42.16 -21.35 -12.33
CA THR A 4 41.18 -20.61 -11.52
C THR A 4 41.78 -20.42 -10.13
N LYS A 5 42.08 -19.17 -9.75
CA LYS A 5 42.56 -18.83 -8.40
C LYS A 5 41.47 -19.19 -7.39
N GLU A 6 41.71 -20.17 -6.52
CA GLU A 6 40.86 -20.40 -5.35
C GLU A 6 40.87 -19.15 -4.46
N LEU A 7 39.68 -18.63 -4.10
CA LEU A 7 39.58 -17.58 -3.09
C LEU A 7 40.12 -18.10 -1.76
N SER A 8 40.93 -17.28 -1.06
CA SER A 8 41.40 -17.58 0.30
C SER A 8 40.20 -17.87 1.22
N LYS A 9 40.36 -18.85 2.12
CA LYS A 9 39.32 -19.29 3.07
C LYS A 9 38.71 -18.10 3.83
N ASP A 10 39.53 -17.16 4.27
CA ASP A 10 39.10 -15.94 4.97
C ASP A 10 38.15 -15.06 4.15
N VAL A 11 38.32 -15.00 2.82
CA VAL A 11 37.45 -14.20 1.95
C VAL A 11 36.09 -14.89 1.79
N ARG A 12 36.09 -16.22 1.68
CA ARG A 12 34.84 -17.00 1.64
C ARG A 12 34.06 -16.86 2.93
N ASP A 13 34.73 -16.95 4.07
CA ASP A 13 34.10 -16.83 5.39
C ASP A 13 33.50 -15.42 5.58
N LYS A 14 34.21 -14.36 5.18
CA LYS A 14 33.68 -12.99 5.19
C LYS A 14 32.47 -12.78 4.27
N ILE A 15 32.46 -13.38 3.08
CA ILE A 15 31.31 -13.32 2.15
C ILE A 15 30.08 -14.02 2.77
N VAL A 16 30.29 -15.18 3.39
CA VAL A 16 29.23 -15.93 4.08
C VAL A 16 28.65 -15.11 5.23
N ASP A 17 29.50 -14.44 6.01
CA ASP A 17 29.05 -13.62 7.13
C ASP A 17 28.31 -12.35 6.68
N LEU A 18 28.78 -11.68 5.61
CA LEU A 18 28.03 -10.57 4.99
C LEU A 18 26.65 -11.02 4.49
N HIS A 19 26.54 -12.22 3.90
CA HIS A 19 25.26 -12.77 3.46
C HIS A 19 24.33 -13.10 4.63
N LYS A 20 24.87 -13.63 5.73
CA LYS A 20 24.11 -13.86 6.98
C LYS A 20 23.60 -12.55 7.56
N VAL A 21 24.45 -11.52 7.67
CA VAL A 21 24.06 -10.18 8.15
C VAL A 21 22.97 -9.58 7.26
N GLY A 22 23.12 -9.66 5.93
CA GLY A 22 22.11 -9.21 4.99
C GLY A 22 20.77 -9.94 5.12
N LYS A 23 20.79 -11.26 5.37
CA LYS A 23 19.59 -12.05 5.68
C LYS A 23 18.96 -11.66 7.02
N CYS A 24 19.76 -11.40 8.05
CA CYS A 24 19.29 -10.93 9.34
C CYS A 24 18.59 -9.57 9.20
N TYR A 25 19.19 -8.61 8.49
CA TYR A 25 18.59 -7.30 8.26
C TYR A 25 17.26 -7.40 7.51
N LYS A 26 17.20 -8.21 6.45
CA LYS A 26 15.95 -8.47 5.71
C LYS A 26 14.87 -9.11 6.60
N THR A 27 15.27 -10.00 7.52
CA THR A 27 14.33 -10.63 8.46
C THR A 27 13.78 -9.60 9.46
N ILE A 28 14.64 -8.75 10.02
CA ILE A 28 14.24 -7.70 10.96
C ILE A 28 13.32 -6.70 10.28
N ALA A 29 13.65 -6.25 9.06
CA ALA A 29 12.81 -5.35 8.27
C ALA A 29 11.41 -5.95 8.05
N LYS A 30 11.33 -7.21 7.60
CA LYS A 30 10.04 -7.90 7.43
C LYS A 30 9.24 -8.03 8.73
N GLN A 31 9.91 -8.28 9.85
CA GLN A 31 9.25 -8.34 11.15
C GLN A 31 8.69 -6.97 11.55
N LEU A 32 9.43 -5.90 11.29
CA LEU A 32 8.97 -4.53 11.55
C LEU A 32 7.75 -4.18 10.69
N ASP A 33 7.79 -4.51 9.39
CA ASP A 33 6.65 -4.30 8.48
C ASP A 33 5.41 -5.03 8.99
N THR A 34 5.56 -6.29 9.42
CA THR A 34 4.45 -7.08 9.99
C THR A 34 3.88 -6.46 11.27
N VAL A 35 4.72 -5.89 12.13
CA VAL A 35 4.29 -5.23 13.37
C VAL A 35 3.57 -3.93 13.06
N LEU A 36 4.12 -3.12 12.14
CA LEU A 36 3.53 -1.87 11.69
C LEU A 36 2.17 -2.10 11.04
N GLU A 37 2.05 -3.10 10.17
CA GLU A 37 0.80 -3.48 9.51
C GLU A 37 -0.28 -3.85 10.54
N LYS A 38 0.06 -4.68 11.54
CA LYS A 38 -0.86 -5.02 12.63
C LYS A 38 -1.26 -3.81 13.47
N ALA A 39 -0.34 -2.87 13.69
CA ALA A 39 -0.64 -1.62 14.37
C ALA A 39 -1.59 -0.75 13.55
N MET A 40 -1.36 -0.61 12.24
CA MET A 40 -2.24 0.11 11.31
C MET A 40 -3.64 -0.51 11.26
N HIS A 41 -3.74 -1.84 11.18
CA HIS A 41 -5.03 -2.53 11.27
C HIS A 41 -5.77 -2.16 12.57
N LYS A 42 -5.07 -2.09 13.70
CA LYS A 42 -5.69 -1.83 15.01
C LYS A 42 -6.05 -0.35 15.22
N CYS A 43 -5.20 0.57 14.79
CA CYS A 43 -5.36 2.00 15.03
C CYS A 43 -6.21 2.71 13.96
N VAL A 44 -6.22 2.19 12.73
CA VAL A 44 -6.91 2.81 11.59
C VAL A 44 -8.09 1.96 11.12
N LEU A 45 -7.86 0.70 10.72
CA LEU A 45 -8.94 -0.11 10.15
C LEU A 45 -10.01 -0.48 11.18
N LYS A 46 -9.63 -0.81 12.42
CA LYS A 46 -10.59 -1.18 13.46
C LYS A 46 -11.65 -0.10 13.73
N PRO A 47 -11.31 1.18 13.97
CA PRO A 47 -12.32 2.23 14.16
C PRO A 47 -13.08 2.56 12.87
N LEU A 48 -12.44 2.46 11.69
CA LEU A 48 -13.06 2.82 10.42
C LEU A 48 -13.92 1.71 9.81
N LYS A 49 -13.79 0.45 10.23
CA LYS A 49 -14.49 -0.71 9.65
C LYS A 49 -15.99 -0.45 9.45
N GLY A 50 -16.67 0.00 10.49
CA GLY A 50 -18.13 0.23 10.41
C GLY A 50 -18.50 1.29 9.38
N VAL A 51 -17.70 2.36 9.28
CA VAL A 51 -17.91 3.44 8.30
C VAL A 51 -17.67 2.93 6.88
N VAL A 52 -16.60 2.16 6.66
CA VAL A 52 -16.29 1.56 5.36
C VAL A 52 -17.39 0.58 4.93
N GLU A 53 -17.89 -0.25 5.84
CA GLU A 53 -18.97 -1.20 5.56
C GLU A 53 -20.27 -0.51 5.15
N VAL A 54 -20.65 0.56 5.85
CA VAL A 54 -21.83 1.36 5.49
C VAL A 54 -21.65 2.00 4.12
N ALA A 55 -20.51 2.68 3.88
CA ALA A 55 -20.24 3.33 2.61
C ALA A 55 -20.26 2.36 1.42
N LEU A 56 -19.67 1.17 1.58
CA LEU A 56 -19.68 0.13 0.54
C LEU A 56 -21.09 -0.44 0.32
N HIS A 57 -21.84 -0.68 1.40
CA HIS A 57 -23.22 -1.16 1.29
C HIS A 57 -24.12 -0.12 0.57
N ASP A 58 -24.03 1.15 0.95
CA ASP A 58 -24.81 2.22 0.33
C ASP A 58 -24.48 2.37 -1.16
N PHE A 59 -23.20 2.22 -1.52
CA PHE A 59 -22.78 2.17 -2.93
C PHE A 59 -23.40 0.98 -3.68
N GLN A 60 -23.42 -0.21 -3.07
CA GLN A 60 -24.02 -1.41 -3.69
C GLN A 60 -25.54 -1.32 -3.81
N VAL A 61 -26.22 -0.70 -2.86
CA VAL A 61 -27.67 -0.47 -2.91
C VAL A 61 -28.01 0.56 -3.99
N SER A 62 -27.30 1.70 -4.02
CA SER A 62 -27.54 2.77 -5.00
C SER A 62 -27.28 2.34 -6.45
N SER A 63 -26.32 1.43 -6.67
CA SER A 63 -26.03 0.85 -7.98
C SER A 63 -26.98 -0.27 -8.39
N GLY A 64 -27.89 -0.72 -7.51
CA GLY A 64 -28.79 -1.86 -7.75
C GLY A 64 -28.12 -3.24 -7.67
N GLY A 65 -26.78 -3.29 -7.60
CA GLY A 65 -26.02 -4.55 -7.58
C GLY A 65 -26.33 -5.43 -6.35
N TRP A 66 -26.70 -4.81 -5.23
CA TRP A 66 -27.14 -5.55 -4.03
C TRP A 66 -28.41 -6.37 -4.28
N GLN A 67 -29.42 -5.75 -4.92
CA GLN A 67 -30.70 -6.39 -5.19
C GLN A 67 -30.55 -7.51 -6.22
N GLN A 68 -29.80 -7.24 -7.29
CA GLN A 68 -29.46 -8.24 -8.32
C GLN A 68 -28.74 -9.46 -7.71
N LEU A 69 -27.74 -9.24 -6.85
CA LEU A 69 -27.03 -10.33 -6.18
C LEU A 69 -27.96 -11.17 -5.30
N ARG A 70 -28.89 -10.54 -4.58
CA ARG A 70 -29.86 -11.27 -3.74
C ARG A 70 -30.80 -12.15 -4.56
N GLU A 71 -31.33 -11.63 -5.65
CA GLU A 71 -32.20 -12.38 -6.56
C GLU A 71 -31.45 -13.55 -7.18
N ASN A 72 -30.22 -13.32 -7.63
CA ASN A 72 -29.40 -14.36 -8.24
C ASN A 72 -28.91 -15.40 -7.24
N LEU A 73 -28.64 -15.03 -5.99
CA LEU A 73 -28.38 -15.99 -4.92
C LEU A 73 -29.58 -16.91 -4.69
N ALA A 74 -30.79 -16.36 -4.67
CA ALA A 74 -32.02 -17.14 -4.51
C ALA A 74 -32.20 -18.15 -5.65
N LEU A 75 -31.89 -17.77 -6.90
CA LEU A 75 -31.91 -18.66 -8.06
C LEU A 75 -30.77 -19.70 -8.03
N ALA A 76 -29.55 -19.30 -7.69
CA ALA A 76 -28.41 -20.20 -7.64
C ALA A 76 -28.57 -21.27 -6.55
N LYS A 77 -29.24 -20.92 -5.44
CA LYS A 77 -29.53 -21.83 -4.32
C LYS A 77 -30.44 -23.00 -4.69
N THR A 78 -31.27 -22.87 -5.73
CA THR A 78 -32.14 -23.97 -6.20
C THR A 78 -31.43 -24.92 -7.15
N ARG A 79 -30.19 -24.63 -7.56
CA ARG A 79 -29.42 -25.50 -8.45
C ARG A 79 -28.78 -26.66 -7.70
N ARG A 80 -28.64 -27.78 -8.41
CA ARG A 80 -27.83 -28.90 -7.94
C ARG A 80 -26.36 -28.63 -8.26
N PRO A 81 -25.43 -29.22 -7.50
CA PRO A 81 -23.99 -29.08 -7.78
C PRO A 81 -23.62 -29.39 -9.24
N GLN A 82 -24.23 -30.42 -9.84
CA GLN A 82 -23.98 -30.83 -11.22
C GLN A 82 -24.37 -29.75 -12.23
N ASP A 83 -25.45 -29.01 -11.95
CA ASP A 83 -25.91 -27.91 -12.81
C ASP A 83 -24.93 -26.71 -12.79
N LEU A 84 -24.01 -26.67 -11.81
CA LEU A 84 -22.95 -25.68 -11.68
C LEU A 84 -21.58 -26.20 -12.15
N GLY A 85 -21.50 -27.44 -12.64
CA GLY A 85 -20.25 -28.06 -13.12
C GLY A 85 -19.49 -28.88 -12.08
N VAL A 86 -20.10 -29.21 -10.93
CA VAL A 86 -19.52 -30.14 -9.95
C VAL A 86 -19.77 -31.59 -10.40
N ASP A 87 -18.73 -32.28 -10.87
CA ASP A 87 -18.80 -33.68 -11.27
C ASP A 87 -18.09 -34.61 -10.28
N GLY A 88 -18.76 -35.68 -9.87
CA GLY A 88 -18.20 -36.75 -9.03
C GLY A 88 -17.73 -36.34 -7.62
N ALA A 89 -18.11 -35.18 -7.10
CA ALA A 89 -17.81 -34.74 -5.75
C ALA A 89 -19.07 -34.76 -4.86
N VAL A 90 -18.92 -35.18 -3.61
CA VAL A 90 -20.00 -35.12 -2.62
C VAL A 90 -20.19 -33.64 -2.21
N PRO A 91 -21.40 -33.07 -2.36
CA PRO A 91 -21.66 -31.72 -1.90
C PRO A 91 -21.76 -31.67 -0.37
N PRO A 92 -21.44 -30.52 0.26
CA PRO A 92 -21.67 -30.33 1.69
C PRO A 92 -23.14 -30.53 2.07
N ASP A 93 -23.35 -31.30 3.13
CA ASP A 93 -24.66 -31.47 3.75
C ASP A 93 -25.15 -30.17 4.44
N PRO A 94 -26.42 -30.08 4.85
CA PRO A 94 -26.95 -28.87 5.49
C PRO A 94 -26.21 -28.45 6.77
N VAL A 95 -25.65 -29.40 7.52
CA VAL A 95 -24.90 -29.13 8.76
C VAL A 95 -23.55 -28.50 8.45
N ALA A 96 -22.86 -29.01 7.42
CA ALA A 96 -21.63 -28.46 6.90
C ALA A 96 -21.85 -27.06 6.31
N ILE A 97 -22.94 -26.84 5.57
CA ILE A 97 -23.32 -25.51 5.08
C ILE A 97 -23.54 -24.53 6.25
N GLU A 98 -24.28 -24.90 7.29
CA GLU A 98 -24.46 -24.03 8.47
C GLU A 98 -23.13 -23.74 9.17
N LYS A 99 -22.25 -24.74 9.29
CA LYS A 99 -20.90 -24.56 9.84
C LYS A 99 -20.06 -23.58 9.01
N ILE A 100 -20.16 -23.63 7.68
CA ILE A 100 -19.49 -22.70 6.77
C ILE A 100 -20.09 -21.30 6.91
N ARG A 101 -21.43 -21.19 6.93
CA ARG A 101 -22.16 -19.93 7.14
C ARG A 101 -21.73 -19.25 8.44
N HIS A 102 -21.61 -19.99 9.54
CA HIS A 102 -21.13 -19.47 10.81
C HIS A 102 -19.67 -18.95 10.72
N LYS A 103 -18.79 -19.63 9.98
CA LYS A 103 -17.41 -19.14 9.74
C LYS A 103 -17.41 -17.82 8.97
N PHE A 104 -18.26 -17.69 7.97
CA PHE A 104 -18.44 -16.46 7.21
C PHE A 104 -19.01 -15.32 8.06
N GLN A 105 -20.01 -15.59 8.91
CA GLN A 105 -20.51 -14.59 9.86
C GLN A 105 -19.42 -14.11 10.82
N ASN A 106 -18.54 -15.00 11.30
CA ASN A 106 -17.40 -14.62 12.13
C ASN A 106 -16.37 -13.81 11.34
N MET A 107 -16.13 -14.14 10.07
CA MET A 107 -15.25 -13.38 9.18
C MET A 107 -15.70 -11.92 9.04
N ARG A 108 -17.01 -11.69 8.89
CA ARG A 108 -17.60 -10.33 8.82
C ARG A 108 -17.30 -9.48 10.05
N LYS A 109 -17.29 -10.08 11.24
CA LYS A 109 -17.01 -9.37 12.51
C LYS A 109 -15.55 -8.92 12.64
N MET A 110 -14.62 -9.48 11.86
CA MET A 110 -13.20 -9.14 11.93
C MET A 110 -12.90 -7.83 11.20
N TYR A 111 -11.91 -7.06 11.66
CA TYR A 111 -11.45 -5.86 10.94
C TYR A 111 -10.17 -6.09 10.14
N SER A 112 -9.33 -7.06 10.52
CA SER A 112 -8.03 -7.24 9.86
C SER A 112 -8.18 -8.14 8.62
N PRO A 113 -7.77 -7.68 7.42
CA PRO A 113 -7.86 -8.44 6.17
C PRO A 113 -7.14 -9.78 6.24
N ASP A 114 -5.95 -9.83 6.86
CA ASP A 114 -5.14 -11.04 7.00
C ASP A 114 -5.89 -12.16 7.77
N LYS A 115 -6.63 -11.78 8.82
CA LYS A 115 -7.42 -12.73 9.61
C LYS A 115 -8.67 -13.18 8.86
N LYS A 116 -9.29 -12.30 8.07
CA LYS A 116 -10.41 -12.67 7.20
C LYS A 116 -9.97 -13.68 6.14
N VAL A 117 -8.84 -13.44 5.47
CA VAL A 117 -8.25 -14.39 4.51
C VAL A 117 -7.90 -15.72 5.18
N SER A 118 -7.36 -15.68 6.41
CA SER A 118 -7.11 -16.91 7.18
C SER A 118 -8.38 -17.70 7.53
N LEU A 119 -9.53 -17.03 7.68
CA LEU A 119 -10.84 -17.69 7.81
C LEU A 119 -11.32 -18.26 6.49
N LEU A 120 -11.19 -17.51 5.39
CA LEU A 120 -11.52 -17.97 4.04
C LEU A 120 -10.74 -19.25 3.71
N LEU A 121 -9.42 -19.28 3.96
CA LEU A 121 -8.59 -20.48 3.78
C LEU A 121 -9.11 -21.69 4.56
N ARG A 122 -9.57 -21.48 5.81
CA ARG A 122 -10.17 -22.55 6.62
C ARG A 122 -11.50 -23.04 6.06
N VAL A 123 -12.27 -22.17 5.41
CA VAL A 123 -13.50 -22.56 4.71
C VAL A 123 -13.15 -23.35 3.44
N CYS A 124 -12.22 -22.87 2.61
CA CYS A 124 -11.78 -23.57 1.41
C CYS A 124 -11.23 -24.98 1.73
N LYS A 125 -10.40 -25.10 2.77
CA LYS A 125 -9.91 -26.41 3.25
C LYS A 125 -11.03 -27.33 3.68
N LEU A 126 -12.04 -26.81 4.40
CA LEU A 126 -13.22 -27.59 4.78
C LEU A 126 -14.00 -28.07 3.55
N ILE A 127 -14.16 -27.24 2.53
CA ILE A 127 -14.82 -27.62 1.27
C ILE A 127 -14.03 -28.75 0.59
N TYR A 128 -12.70 -28.63 0.47
CA TYR A 128 -11.88 -29.71 -0.10
C TYR A 128 -11.99 -31.01 0.70
N THR A 129 -11.96 -30.95 2.03
CA THR A 129 -12.12 -32.14 2.87
C THR A 129 -13.45 -32.84 2.61
N ILE A 130 -14.54 -32.09 2.42
CA ILE A 130 -15.85 -32.64 2.09
C ILE A 130 -15.86 -33.25 0.69
N MET A 131 -15.28 -32.56 -0.30
CA MET A 131 -15.21 -33.08 -1.68
C MET A 131 -14.41 -34.40 -1.76
N GLN A 132 -13.33 -34.49 -0.99
CA GLN A 132 -12.45 -35.66 -0.94
C GLN A 132 -13.01 -36.82 -0.12
N ASP A 133 -14.04 -36.58 0.69
CA ASP A 133 -14.56 -37.60 1.60
C ASP A 133 -15.07 -38.80 0.82
N ASN A 134 -14.45 -39.96 1.06
CA ASN A 134 -14.74 -41.25 0.43
C ASN A 134 -14.62 -41.31 -1.11
N SER A 135 -14.08 -40.29 -1.78
CA SER A 135 -13.97 -40.27 -3.25
C SER A 135 -12.64 -40.78 -3.78
N GLY A 136 -11.55 -40.69 -3.00
CA GLY A 136 -10.19 -41.08 -3.41
C GLY A 136 -9.63 -40.27 -4.62
N ARG A 137 -10.40 -39.31 -5.13
CA ARG A 137 -10.09 -38.47 -6.28
C ARG A 137 -9.41 -37.18 -5.83
N MET A 138 -8.40 -36.74 -6.57
CA MET A 138 -7.81 -35.41 -6.41
C MET A 138 -8.65 -34.39 -7.19
N TYR A 139 -9.06 -33.32 -6.51
CA TYR A 139 -9.84 -32.23 -7.11
C TYR A 139 -8.94 -31.02 -7.40
N GLY A 140 -9.07 -30.49 -8.62
CA GLY A 140 -8.32 -29.33 -9.09
C GLY A 140 -9.06 -28.02 -8.91
N ALA A 141 -8.56 -26.97 -9.56
CA ALA A 141 -9.19 -25.65 -9.61
C ALA A 141 -10.55 -25.69 -10.33
N ASP A 142 -10.63 -26.46 -11.41
CA ASP A 142 -11.82 -26.59 -12.26
C ASP A 142 -12.98 -27.29 -11.54
N ASP A 143 -12.68 -28.17 -10.58
CA ASP A 143 -13.69 -28.78 -9.71
C ASP A 143 -14.07 -27.87 -8.53
N PHE A 144 -13.09 -27.14 -8.01
CA PHE A 144 -13.25 -26.36 -6.78
C PHE A 144 -14.07 -25.09 -6.98
N LEU A 145 -13.88 -24.35 -8.08
CA LEU A 145 -14.60 -23.10 -8.31
C LEU A 145 -16.13 -23.32 -8.43
N PRO A 146 -16.63 -24.32 -9.19
CA PRO A 146 -18.02 -24.75 -9.16
C PRO A 146 -18.54 -25.07 -7.75
N MET A 147 -17.78 -25.86 -6.98
CA MET A 147 -18.18 -26.25 -5.63
C MET A 147 -18.23 -25.03 -4.68
N LEU A 148 -17.25 -24.14 -4.77
CA LEU A 148 -17.23 -22.89 -4.01
C LEU A 148 -18.45 -22.03 -4.36
N THR A 149 -18.79 -21.92 -5.65
CA THR A 149 -19.96 -21.19 -6.14
C THR A 149 -21.25 -21.76 -5.56
N TYR A 150 -21.40 -23.10 -5.59
CA TYR A 150 -22.53 -23.80 -4.96
C TYR A 150 -22.60 -23.49 -3.46
N VAL A 151 -21.50 -23.63 -2.72
CA VAL A 151 -21.46 -23.39 -1.28
C VAL A 151 -21.81 -21.96 -0.92
N LEU A 152 -21.32 -20.97 -1.67
CA LEU A 152 -21.66 -19.55 -1.46
C LEU A 152 -23.15 -19.29 -1.71
N ALA A 153 -23.73 -19.88 -2.76
CA ALA A 153 -25.16 -19.80 -3.03
C ALA A 153 -26.00 -20.43 -1.89
N GLN A 154 -25.60 -21.61 -1.40
CA GLN A 154 -26.25 -22.27 -0.27
C GLN A 154 -26.12 -21.46 1.04
N CYS A 155 -24.99 -20.78 1.25
CA CYS A 155 -24.80 -19.91 2.41
C CYS A 155 -25.78 -18.72 2.41
N ASP A 156 -26.16 -18.22 1.22
CA ASP A 156 -27.17 -17.18 1.03
C ASP A 156 -26.83 -15.89 1.78
N MET A 157 -25.58 -15.45 1.61
CA MET A 157 -24.99 -14.30 2.31
C MET A 157 -24.51 -13.23 1.31
N PRO A 158 -25.38 -12.32 0.83
CA PRO A 158 -24.98 -11.26 -0.10
C PRO A 158 -23.89 -10.33 0.47
N GLN A 159 -23.81 -10.18 1.80
CA GLN A 159 -22.79 -9.37 2.47
C GLN A 159 -21.37 -9.87 2.20
N LEU A 160 -21.18 -11.14 1.82
CA LEU A 160 -19.86 -11.69 1.51
C LEU A 160 -19.19 -10.98 0.34
N ASP A 161 -19.96 -10.42 -0.59
CA ASP A 161 -19.41 -9.67 -1.71
C ASP A 161 -18.61 -8.46 -1.21
N THR A 162 -19.18 -7.69 -0.29
CA THR A 162 -18.51 -6.56 0.36
C THR A 162 -17.27 -7.00 1.13
N GLU A 163 -17.33 -8.15 1.82
CA GLU A 163 -16.18 -8.69 2.56
C GLU A 163 -15.03 -9.12 1.66
N ILE A 164 -15.34 -9.69 0.49
CA ILE A 164 -14.36 -10.09 -0.50
C ILE A 164 -13.68 -8.85 -1.07
N LEU A 165 -14.44 -7.82 -1.45
CA LEU A 165 -13.89 -6.53 -1.90
C LEU A 165 -13.04 -5.87 -0.81
N TYR A 166 -13.49 -5.88 0.44
CA TYR A 166 -12.73 -5.38 1.59
C TYR A 166 -11.38 -6.06 1.71
N MET A 167 -11.33 -7.40 1.63
CA MET A 167 -10.07 -8.14 1.66
C MET A 167 -9.20 -7.84 0.45
N MET A 168 -9.77 -7.78 -0.76
CA MET A 168 -9.03 -7.51 -1.99
C MET A 168 -8.37 -6.14 -2.02
N GLU A 169 -9.01 -5.12 -1.45
CA GLU A 169 -8.49 -3.74 -1.47
C GLU A 169 -7.61 -3.41 -0.25
N LEU A 170 -7.66 -4.17 0.85
CA LEU A 170 -6.91 -3.85 2.06
C LEU A 170 -5.82 -4.86 2.43
N LEU A 171 -5.78 -6.05 1.84
CA LEU A 171 -4.75 -7.05 2.16
C LEU A 171 -3.38 -6.66 1.59
N ASP A 172 -2.34 -6.63 2.42
CA ASP A 172 -0.95 -6.41 2.01
C ASP A 172 -0.60 -7.13 0.67
N PRO A 173 -0.10 -6.42 -0.36
CA PRO A 173 0.23 -7.01 -1.66
C PRO A 173 1.21 -8.21 -1.60
N SER A 174 2.09 -8.27 -0.60
CA SER A 174 2.99 -9.40 -0.39
C SER A 174 2.25 -10.69 -0.05
N LEU A 175 1.07 -10.59 0.57
CA LEU A 175 0.20 -11.72 0.93
C LEU A 175 -0.72 -12.17 -0.23
N LEU A 176 -0.79 -11.40 -1.31
CA LEU A 176 -1.52 -11.78 -2.52
C LEU A 176 -0.79 -12.87 -3.32
N HIS A 177 0.52 -13.00 -3.14
CA HIS A 177 1.34 -14.01 -3.78
C HIS A 177 1.36 -15.28 -2.92
N GLY A 178 0.32 -16.11 -3.03
CA GLY A 178 0.25 -17.38 -2.32
C GLY A 178 -1.16 -17.97 -2.24
N GLU A 179 -1.32 -18.96 -1.36
CA GLU A 179 -2.60 -19.67 -1.13
C GLU A 179 -3.74 -18.69 -0.81
N GLY A 180 -3.47 -17.69 0.05
CA GLY A 180 -4.46 -16.68 0.45
C GLY A 180 -4.99 -15.85 -0.72
N GLY A 181 -4.10 -15.34 -1.56
CA GLY A 181 -4.48 -14.59 -2.76
C GLY A 181 -5.25 -15.43 -3.76
N TYR A 182 -4.84 -16.68 -3.99
CA TYR A 182 -5.54 -17.61 -4.87
C TYR A 182 -7.00 -17.79 -4.45
N TYR A 183 -7.27 -18.21 -3.21
CA TYR A 183 -8.64 -18.45 -2.75
C TYR A 183 -9.47 -17.17 -2.61
N LEU A 184 -8.84 -16.03 -2.32
CA LEU A 184 -9.51 -14.74 -2.36
C LEU A 184 -10.02 -14.41 -3.77
N THR A 185 -9.17 -14.62 -4.79
CA THR A 185 -9.58 -14.43 -6.20
C THR A 185 -10.61 -15.47 -6.66
N SER A 186 -10.54 -16.71 -6.18
CA SER A 186 -11.57 -17.73 -6.43
C SER A 186 -12.92 -17.34 -5.82
N ALA A 187 -12.93 -16.81 -4.59
CA ALA A 187 -14.15 -16.34 -3.95
C ALA A 187 -14.77 -15.15 -4.69
N TYR A 188 -13.94 -14.21 -5.16
CA TYR A 188 -14.39 -13.14 -6.05
C TYR A 188 -15.00 -13.68 -7.34
N GLY A 189 -14.31 -14.63 -7.99
CA GLY A 189 -14.81 -15.28 -9.21
C GLY A 189 -16.15 -15.97 -8.99
N ALA A 190 -16.30 -16.71 -7.89
CA ALA A 190 -17.55 -17.39 -7.53
C ALA A 190 -18.71 -16.38 -7.30
N MET A 191 -18.47 -15.27 -6.60
CA MET A 191 -19.48 -14.22 -6.45
C MET A 191 -19.81 -13.53 -7.77
N ALA A 192 -18.82 -13.31 -8.65
CA ALA A 192 -19.06 -12.75 -9.98
C ALA A 192 -19.92 -13.66 -10.87
N LEU A 193 -19.75 -14.99 -10.77
CA LEU A 193 -20.62 -15.97 -11.43
C LEU A 193 -22.05 -15.89 -10.90
N ILE A 194 -22.23 -15.76 -9.58
CA ILE A 194 -23.57 -15.59 -8.98
C ILE A 194 -24.18 -14.25 -9.41
N LYS A 195 -23.42 -13.15 -9.45
CA LYS A 195 -23.95 -11.85 -9.90
C LYS A 195 -24.51 -11.89 -11.33
N ASN A 196 -23.98 -12.74 -12.18
CA ASN A 196 -24.37 -12.88 -13.59
C ASN A 196 -25.13 -14.18 -13.88
N PHE A 197 -25.82 -14.72 -12.88
CA PHE A 197 -26.41 -16.07 -12.93
C PHE A 197 -27.53 -16.26 -13.98
N GLN A 198 -28.22 -15.19 -14.39
CA GLN A 198 -29.36 -15.25 -15.32
C GLN A 198 -28.96 -15.31 -16.80
N GLU A 199 -27.68 -15.12 -17.14
CA GLU A 199 -27.22 -15.34 -18.51
C GLU A 199 -26.94 -16.82 -18.72
N GLU A 200 -27.62 -17.45 -19.69
CA GLU A 200 -27.27 -18.77 -20.23
C GLU A 200 -25.81 -18.85 -20.75
N GLN A 201 -25.08 -17.73 -20.75
CA GLN A 201 -23.64 -17.60 -20.99
C GLN A 201 -22.74 -17.85 -19.76
N ALA A 202 -23.25 -18.00 -18.53
CA ALA A 202 -22.40 -18.23 -17.34
C ALA A 202 -21.57 -19.53 -17.39
N ALA A 203 -21.94 -20.47 -18.27
CA ALA A 203 -21.17 -21.68 -18.55
C ALA A 203 -19.94 -21.43 -19.48
N ARG A 204 -19.81 -20.24 -20.07
CA ARG A 204 -18.67 -19.86 -20.92
C ARG A 204 -17.86 -18.76 -20.25
N VAL A 205 -16.98 -19.17 -19.34
CA VAL A 205 -15.87 -18.35 -18.81
C VAL A 205 -16.35 -17.29 -17.80
N LEU A 206 -15.52 -16.98 -16.79
CA LEU A 206 -15.63 -15.70 -16.06
C LEU A 206 -15.95 -14.61 -17.09
N SER A 207 -17.04 -13.85 -16.91
CA SER A 207 -17.39 -12.78 -17.85
C SER A 207 -16.13 -11.98 -18.18
N SER A 208 -15.93 -11.62 -19.45
CA SER A 208 -14.73 -10.86 -19.86
C SER A 208 -14.48 -9.69 -18.91
N GLU A 209 -15.55 -9.07 -18.44
CA GLU A 209 -15.57 -8.05 -17.40
C GLU A 209 -14.98 -8.49 -16.04
N ALA A 210 -15.39 -9.63 -15.47
CA ALA A 210 -14.85 -10.11 -14.20
C ALA A 210 -13.35 -10.41 -14.29
N ARG A 211 -12.93 -11.01 -15.41
CA ARG A 211 -11.52 -11.29 -15.70
C ARG A 211 -10.72 -9.98 -15.87
N ASP A 212 -11.25 -9.03 -16.62
CA ASP A 212 -10.60 -7.74 -16.84
C ASP A 212 -10.52 -6.93 -15.55
N THR A 213 -11.56 -6.98 -14.71
CA THR A 213 -11.58 -6.36 -13.38
C THR A 213 -10.50 -6.96 -12.48
N LEU A 214 -10.37 -8.29 -12.46
CA LEU A 214 -9.31 -8.98 -11.72
C LEU A 214 -7.92 -8.60 -12.25
N HIS A 215 -7.72 -8.56 -13.57
CA HIS A 215 -6.44 -8.14 -14.15
C HIS A 215 -6.09 -6.69 -13.83
N GLN A 216 -7.06 -5.77 -13.90
CA GLN A 216 -6.87 -4.38 -13.53
C GLN A 216 -6.56 -4.24 -12.04
N TRP A 217 -7.33 -4.91 -11.17
CA TRP A 217 -7.06 -4.96 -9.74
C TRP A 217 -5.65 -5.49 -9.44
N HIS A 218 -5.28 -6.63 -10.02
CA HIS A 218 -3.97 -7.23 -9.76
C HIS A 218 -2.84 -6.28 -10.19
N ARG A 219 -2.92 -5.70 -11.40
CA ARG A 219 -1.97 -4.69 -11.86
C ARG A 219 -1.89 -3.49 -10.92
N ARG A 220 -3.01 -2.96 -10.44
CA ARG A 220 -3.02 -1.83 -9.48
C ARG A 220 -2.34 -2.18 -8.17
N ARG A 221 -2.52 -3.40 -7.67
CA ARG A 221 -2.03 -3.86 -6.36
C ARG A 221 -0.57 -4.31 -6.37
N THR A 222 -0.10 -4.91 -7.47
CA THR A 222 1.23 -5.54 -7.53
C THR A 222 2.24 -4.77 -8.37
N ALA A 223 1.82 -3.76 -9.14
CA ALA A 223 2.77 -2.84 -9.77
C ALA A 223 3.63 -2.16 -8.70
N GLN A 224 4.94 -2.08 -8.95
CA GLN A 224 5.86 -1.25 -8.17
C GLN A 224 5.52 0.22 -8.36
N ARG A 225 4.45 0.68 -7.72
CA ARG A 225 4.24 2.09 -7.44
C ARG A 225 4.92 2.38 -6.12
N MET A 226 5.64 3.50 -6.05
CA MET A 226 6.00 4.05 -4.75
C MET A 226 4.70 4.19 -3.94
N ALA A 227 4.71 3.69 -2.70
CA ALA A 227 3.55 3.82 -1.84
C ALA A 227 3.15 5.30 -1.79
N PRO A 228 1.85 5.64 -1.91
CA PRO A 228 1.45 7.03 -1.91
C PRO A 228 1.97 7.72 -0.63
N SER A 229 2.73 8.77 -0.81
CA SER A 229 3.28 9.61 0.25
C SER A 229 2.21 10.55 0.77
N VAL A 230 2.44 11.14 1.94
CA VAL A 230 1.69 12.34 2.35
C VAL A 230 1.81 13.46 1.30
N ASP A 231 2.88 13.43 0.53
CA ASP A 231 3.11 14.29 -0.62
C ASP A 231 2.11 14.04 -1.77
N ASP A 232 1.31 12.97 -1.77
CA ASP A 232 0.29 12.75 -2.82
C ASP A 232 -1.08 13.38 -2.50
N PHE A 233 -1.30 13.84 -1.26
CA PHE A 233 -2.58 14.47 -0.92
C PHE A 233 -2.66 15.94 -1.38
N GLN A 234 -3.74 16.31 -2.04
CA GLN A 234 -3.93 17.65 -2.63
C GLN A 234 -3.96 18.81 -1.63
N ASN A 235 -4.33 18.55 -0.36
CA ASN A 235 -4.49 19.59 0.66
C ASN A 235 -3.35 19.62 1.69
N TYR A 236 -2.33 18.78 1.53
CA TYR A 236 -1.22 18.70 2.49
C TYR A 236 0.09 19.06 1.82
N LEU A 237 0.90 19.89 2.48
CA LEU A 237 2.22 20.29 2.01
C LEU A 237 3.25 19.92 3.06
N ARG A 238 4.24 19.10 2.69
CA ARG A 238 5.35 18.79 3.58
C ARG A 238 6.44 19.85 3.41
N VAL A 239 6.71 20.58 4.48
CA VAL A 239 7.73 21.64 4.50
C VAL A 239 8.80 21.26 5.52
N ALA A 240 10.07 21.40 5.16
CA ALA A 240 11.19 21.26 6.07
C ALA A 240 11.70 22.63 6.52
N LEU A 241 11.87 22.83 7.82
CA LEU A 241 12.63 23.94 8.38
C LEU A 241 14.11 23.58 8.37
N GLN A 242 14.93 24.43 7.77
CA GLN A 242 16.39 24.33 7.82
C GLN A 242 16.96 25.48 8.66
N GLU A 243 17.49 25.16 9.83
CA GLU A 243 18.21 26.09 10.70
C GLU A 243 19.72 25.99 10.47
N VAL A 244 20.46 27.09 10.67
CA VAL A 244 21.91 27.16 10.38
C VAL A 244 22.73 26.25 11.30
N ASN A 245 22.21 25.94 12.51
CA ASN A 245 22.94 25.21 13.56
C ASN A 245 22.18 23.98 14.09
N SER A 246 20.95 23.76 13.64
CA SER A 246 20.08 22.65 14.03
C SER A 246 19.71 21.86 12.79
N GLY A 247 19.66 20.52 12.89
CA GLY A 247 19.30 19.68 11.74
C GLY A 247 17.93 20.01 11.14
N CYS A 248 17.60 19.40 10.00
CA CYS A 248 16.32 19.63 9.33
C CYS A 248 15.15 19.01 10.12
N THR A 249 14.12 19.80 10.42
CA THR A 249 12.84 19.29 10.95
C THR A 249 11.74 19.48 9.92
N ALA A 250 10.87 18.50 9.72
CA ALA A 250 9.80 18.58 8.72
C ALA A 250 8.41 18.48 9.36
N LYS A 251 7.45 19.24 8.84
CA LYS A 251 6.04 19.16 9.23
C LYS A 251 5.16 19.07 8.00
N THR A 252 4.08 18.31 8.13
CA THR A 252 3.00 18.30 7.14
C THR A 252 1.97 19.36 7.53
N LEU A 253 1.78 20.33 6.65
CA LEU A 253 0.89 21.46 6.83
C LEU A 253 -0.38 21.26 5.99
N LEU A 254 -1.54 21.63 6.52
CA LEU A 254 -2.76 21.74 5.73
C LEU A 254 -2.70 23.07 4.96
N VAL A 255 -2.67 23.01 3.64
CA VAL A 255 -2.52 24.19 2.76
C VAL A 255 -3.57 24.11 1.67
N HIS A 256 -4.39 25.16 1.52
CA HIS A 256 -5.43 25.21 0.52
C HIS A 256 -4.84 25.29 -0.91
N PRO A 257 -5.53 24.78 -1.94
CA PRO A 257 -5.00 24.75 -3.32
C PRO A 257 -4.57 26.11 -3.88
N TYR A 258 -5.18 27.18 -3.40
CA TYR A 258 -4.94 28.56 -3.84
C TYR A 258 -4.14 29.39 -2.84
N SER A 259 -3.59 28.78 -1.79
CA SER A 259 -2.77 29.52 -0.84
C SER A 259 -1.49 30.01 -1.50
N THR A 260 -1.17 31.28 -1.25
CA THR A 260 0.05 31.91 -1.76
C THR A 260 1.27 31.48 -0.95
N THR A 261 2.47 31.68 -1.50
CA THR A 261 3.71 31.42 -0.77
C THR A 261 3.80 32.26 0.50
N GLU A 262 3.32 33.51 0.49
CA GLU A 262 3.27 34.36 1.68
C GLU A 262 2.39 33.78 2.81
N GLU A 263 1.20 33.27 2.45
CA GLU A 263 0.32 32.59 3.40
C GLU A 263 0.96 31.31 3.96
N VAL A 264 1.66 30.55 3.10
CA VAL A 264 2.37 29.34 3.51
C VAL A 264 3.58 29.68 4.40
N CYS A 265 4.33 30.74 4.12
CA CYS A 265 5.41 31.24 4.98
C CYS A 265 4.89 31.65 6.36
N SER A 266 3.76 32.36 6.41
CA SER A 266 3.08 32.72 7.67
C SER A 266 2.66 31.47 8.46
N LEU A 267 2.11 30.47 7.78
CA LEU A 267 1.76 29.18 8.38
C LEU A 267 3.01 28.43 8.89
N CYS A 268 4.11 28.45 8.14
CA CYS A 268 5.38 27.87 8.55
C CYS A 268 5.92 28.55 9.81
N ALA A 269 5.99 29.88 9.83
CA ALA A 269 6.43 30.66 10.98
C ALA A 269 5.66 30.28 12.26
N TYR A 270 4.33 30.20 12.17
CA TYR A 270 3.47 29.79 13.28
C TYR A 270 3.72 28.33 13.71
N LYS A 271 3.74 27.40 12.76
CA LYS A 271 3.81 25.95 13.04
C LYS A 271 5.20 25.51 13.52
N PHE A 272 6.26 26.15 13.02
CA PHE A 272 7.63 25.90 13.42
C PHE A 272 8.08 26.76 14.60
N LYS A 273 7.32 27.81 14.96
CA LYS A 273 7.65 28.77 16.03
C LYS A 273 8.96 29.52 15.76
N VAL A 274 9.12 30.00 14.53
CA VAL A 274 10.33 30.74 14.11
C VAL A 274 10.31 32.15 14.69
N HIS A 275 11.44 32.59 15.24
CA HIS A 275 11.56 33.89 15.92
C HIS A 275 11.68 35.08 14.96
N ASP A 276 12.27 34.89 13.79
CA ASP A 276 12.51 35.93 12.77
C ASP A 276 11.92 35.55 11.40
N PRO A 277 10.57 35.49 11.29
CA PRO A 277 9.89 35.05 10.07
C PRO A 277 10.18 35.94 8.85
N GLU A 278 10.45 37.22 9.05
CA GLU A 278 10.76 38.17 7.96
C GLU A 278 12.08 37.86 7.24
N ASN A 279 12.98 37.12 7.88
CA ASN A 279 14.24 36.69 7.26
C ASN A 279 14.13 35.29 6.67
N HIS A 280 12.95 34.67 6.64
CA HIS A 280 12.77 33.32 6.15
C HIS A 280 11.87 33.32 4.93
N ASP A 281 12.18 32.43 3.98
CA ASP A 281 11.36 32.24 2.81
C ASP A 281 11.28 30.76 2.42
N LEU A 282 10.31 30.44 1.57
CA LEU A 282 10.04 29.11 1.08
C LEU A 282 10.82 28.85 -0.22
N PHE A 283 11.57 27.77 -0.21
CA PHE A 283 12.36 27.31 -1.34
C PHE A 283 11.81 25.98 -1.86
N LEU A 284 11.81 25.83 -3.18
CA LEU A 284 11.67 24.54 -3.83
C LEU A 284 13.06 23.99 -4.13
N ILE A 285 13.38 22.84 -3.55
CA ILE A 285 14.65 22.13 -3.77
C ILE A 285 14.37 20.87 -4.58
N THR A 286 15.05 20.75 -5.71
CA THR A 286 15.13 19.52 -6.52
C THR A 286 16.58 19.03 -6.52
N GLU A 287 16.86 17.87 -7.12
CA GLU A 287 18.25 17.37 -7.24
C GLU A 287 19.20 18.35 -7.95
N ALA A 288 18.67 19.18 -8.85
CA ALA A 288 19.48 20.07 -9.69
C ALA A 288 19.44 21.54 -9.26
N THR A 289 18.38 21.98 -8.57
CA THR A 289 18.14 23.41 -8.32
C THR A 289 17.59 23.69 -6.93
N SER A 290 17.93 24.87 -6.40
CA SER A 290 17.32 25.46 -5.21
C SER A 290 16.76 26.83 -5.61
N GLN A 291 15.43 26.95 -5.64
CA GLN A 291 14.74 28.15 -6.10
C GLN A 291 13.88 28.73 -4.99
N GLN A 292 14.02 30.04 -4.74
CA GLN A 292 13.11 30.79 -3.87
C GLN A 292 11.77 30.99 -4.58
N LEU A 293 10.67 30.72 -3.89
CA LEU A 293 9.34 30.91 -4.43
C LEU A 293 8.92 32.38 -4.25
N ALA A 294 8.39 33.00 -5.31
CA ALA A 294 7.90 34.37 -5.20
C ALA A 294 6.62 34.41 -4.34
N PRO A 295 6.34 35.51 -3.61
CA PRO A 295 5.24 35.59 -2.65
C PRO A 295 3.85 35.27 -3.24
N ASP A 296 3.63 35.58 -4.52
CA ASP A 296 2.41 35.40 -5.30
C ASP A 296 2.27 34.02 -5.95
N THR A 297 3.28 33.16 -5.81
CA THR A 297 3.23 31.78 -6.31
C THR A 297 2.36 30.90 -5.41
N HIS A 298 1.96 29.74 -5.94
CA HIS A 298 1.00 28.86 -5.27
C HIS A 298 1.65 27.48 -5.05
N PRO A 299 2.23 27.20 -3.86
CA PRO A 299 3.01 25.99 -3.62
C PRO A 299 2.26 24.68 -3.92
N GLN A 300 0.95 24.63 -3.67
CA GLN A 300 0.12 23.46 -4.00
C GLN A 300 -0.05 23.23 -5.50
N ARG A 301 -0.14 24.30 -6.30
CA ARG A 301 -0.19 24.19 -7.76
C ARG A 301 1.13 23.70 -8.32
N ILE A 302 2.24 24.23 -7.81
CA ILE A 302 3.59 23.79 -8.17
C ILE A 302 3.76 22.30 -7.86
N LYS A 303 3.37 21.89 -6.65
CA LYS A 303 3.36 20.49 -6.22
C LYS A 303 2.53 19.62 -7.19
N ALA A 304 1.31 20.02 -7.52
CA ALA A 304 0.43 19.28 -8.42
C ALA A 304 1.01 19.17 -9.84
N GLU A 305 1.61 20.25 -10.34
CA GLU A 305 2.27 20.28 -11.64
C GLU A 305 3.45 19.30 -11.70
N ILE A 306 4.30 19.26 -10.67
CA ILE A 306 5.43 18.33 -10.63
C ILE A 306 4.94 16.88 -10.62
N HIS A 307 3.93 16.55 -9.82
CA HIS A 307 3.34 15.20 -9.78
C HIS A 307 2.63 14.81 -11.09
N SER A 308 2.20 15.77 -11.91
CA SER A 308 1.56 15.47 -13.20
C SER A 308 2.54 14.98 -14.28
N ARG A 309 3.86 15.14 -14.05
CA ARG A 309 4.90 14.79 -15.03
C ARG A 309 5.25 13.30 -14.95
N PRO A 310 5.37 12.58 -16.09
CA PRO A 310 5.90 11.22 -16.09
C PRO A 310 7.37 11.25 -15.64
N ASN A 311 7.68 10.55 -14.54
CA ASN A 311 8.99 10.54 -13.85
C ASN A 311 9.35 11.87 -13.16
N SER A 312 8.48 12.36 -12.28
CA SER A 312 8.77 13.53 -11.44
C SER A 312 10.01 13.30 -10.55
N PRO A 313 11.07 14.13 -10.64
CA PRO A 313 12.22 14.02 -9.75
C PRO A 313 11.82 14.32 -8.30
N PRO A 314 12.55 13.80 -7.31
CA PRO A 314 12.27 14.10 -5.92
C PRO A 314 12.45 15.60 -5.66
N PHE A 315 11.49 16.18 -4.94
CA PHE A 315 11.47 17.60 -4.63
C PHE A 315 11.03 17.83 -3.19
N HIS A 316 11.48 18.95 -2.61
CA HIS A 316 11.21 19.30 -1.22
C HIS A 316 10.91 20.80 -1.11
N PHE A 317 9.88 21.15 -0.36
CA PHE A 317 9.68 22.53 0.09
C PHE A 317 10.47 22.76 1.37
N VAL A 318 11.35 23.77 1.38
CA VAL A 318 12.23 24.08 2.49
C VAL A 318 12.05 25.53 2.90
N TYR A 319 11.62 25.74 4.13
CA TYR A 319 11.54 27.05 4.77
C TYR A 319 12.89 27.32 5.45
N ARG A 320 13.62 28.33 4.99
CA ARG A 320 14.97 28.64 5.50
C ARG A 320 15.25 30.13 5.48
N ARG A 321 16.26 30.52 6.25
CA ARG A 321 16.71 31.90 6.33
C ARG A 321 17.32 32.38 5.01
N VAL A 322 16.91 33.55 4.55
CA VAL A 322 17.49 34.28 3.43
C VAL A 322 18.63 35.16 3.96
N PRO A 323 19.86 35.05 3.44
CA PRO A 323 20.94 35.95 3.82
C PRO A 323 20.65 37.36 3.28
N ASN A 324 20.37 38.31 4.17
CA ASN A 324 20.24 39.72 3.81
C ASN A 324 21.60 40.26 3.34
N LEU A 325 21.73 40.59 2.06
CA LEU A 325 22.92 41.22 1.47
C LEU A 325 23.16 42.68 1.94
N ASN A 326 22.31 43.23 2.82
CA ASN A 326 22.38 44.62 3.28
C ASN A 326 23.13 44.84 4.61
N LEU A 327 23.84 43.83 5.13
CA LEU A 327 24.67 43.94 6.33
C LEU A 327 26.08 43.37 6.10
N CYS A 328 26.76 43.80 5.04
CA CYS A 328 28.22 43.66 4.93
C CYS A 328 28.88 44.92 5.48
N ILE A 329 29.18 44.94 6.78
CA ILE A 329 30.19 45.86 7.32
C ILE A 329 31.55 45.29 6.87
N PRO A 330 32.41 46.05 6.15
CA PRO A 330 33.74 45.57 5.83
C PRO A 330 34.58 45.56 7.11
N THR A 331 34.93 44.36 7.59
CA THR A 331 35.91 44.19 8.66
C THR A 331 37.28 44.58 8.11
N ILE A 332 37.81 45.70 8.60
CA ILE A 332 39.19 46.14 8.36
C ILE A 332 40.15 45.07 8.93
N PRO A 333 41.18 44.61 8.19
CA PRO A 333 42.16 43.69 8.74
C PRO A 333 43.12 44.46 9.66
N ALA A 334 43.01 44.23 10.97
CA ALA A 334 44.06 44.62 11.91
C ALA A 334 45.20 43.59 11.83
N ASN A 335 46.37 44.11 11.48
CA ASN A 335 47.60 43.39 11.26
C ASN A 335 48.30 43.06 12.60
N GLN A 336 49.17 42.05 12.55
CA GLN A 336 50.26 41.72 13.48
C GLN A 336 49.94 40.97 14.78
N HIS A 337 50.32 39.69 14.82
CA HIS A 337 51.35 39.23 15.76
C HIS A 337 52.28 38.24 15.06
N SER A 338 53.47 38.74 14.76
CA SER A 338 54.68 38.04 14.33
C SER A 338 55.27 37.22 15.49
N GLY A 339 55.72 36.00 15.19
CA GLY A 339 56.47 35.15 16.13
C GLY A 339 57.12 33.95 15.44
N ASN A 340 58.40 34.13 15.11
CA ASN A 340 59.47 33.13 14.92
C ASN A 340 59.42 32.22 13.68
N CYS A 341 60.52 31.82 13.04
CA CYS A 341 61.94 32.19 13.02
C CYS A 341 62.51 31.39 11.83
N LEU A 342 63.14 32.05 10.86
CA LEU A 342 63.88 31.40 9.77
C LEU A 342 65.34 31.19 10.20
N LEU A 343 65.85 29.97 10.04
CA LEU A 343 67.28 29.65 10.08
C LEU A 343 67.92 29.94 8.70
N PRO A 344 69.19 30.38 8.65
CA PRO A 344 69.85 30.82 7.43
C PRO A 344 70.56 29.67 6.71
N SER A 345 70.41 29.60 5.39
CA SER A 345 71.30 28.86 4.50
C SER A 345 72.14 29.84 3.70
N GLN A 346 73.45 29.84 4.00
CA GLN A 346 74.50 30.46 3.23
C GLN A 346 74.66 29.78 1.87
N LEU A 347 74.99 30.55 0.83
CA LEU A 347 76.02 30.23 -0.15
C LEU A 347 76.30 31.49 -0.99
N ASP A 348 77.51 32.00 -0.80
CA ASP A 348 78.18 33.06 -1.55
C ASP A 348 78.72 32.54 -2.89
N GLU A 349 79.04 33.53 -3.75
CA GLU A 349 79.78 33.55 -5.03
C GLU A 349 79.04 33.20 -6.33
#